data_AF-A0A942ML15-F1
#
_entry.id   AF-A0A942ML15-F1
#
_cell.length_a   1.000
_cell.length_b   1.000
_cell.length_c   1.000
_cell.angle_alpha   90.00
_cell.angle_beta   90.00
_cell.angle_gamma   90.00
#
_symmetry.space_group_name_H-M   'P 1'
#
loop_
_entity.id
_entity.type
_entity.pdbx_description
1 polymer ?
#
loop_
_entity_poly.entity_id
_entity_poly.type
_entity_poly.pdbx_seq_one_letter_code
_entity_poly.pdbx_strand_id
1 'polypeptide(L)'
;MSVPHEISKQVHERNKFICVYCNLDGRLSYQNYKSLTIDHIRPKIFGDNHSLQNLVTACFACNQLKGHYFPKHLADEKEVMNDIKKYISKQRMRDFERYIETVKPFLKERK
;
A
#
# COMPACT_ATOMS: atom_id res chain seq x y z
N MET A 1 -16.22 -5.86 -5.61
CA MET A 1 -15.94 -7.24 -5.17
C MET A 1 -14.64 -7.27 -4.39
N SER A 2 -14.68 -7.75 -3.14
CA SER A 2 -13.51 -7.92 -2.27
C SER A 2 -12.74 -9.19 -2.65
N VAL A 3 -11.43 -9.20 -2.41
CA VAL A 3 -10.63 -10.43 -2.50
C VAL A 3 -11.17 -11.42 -1.45
N PRO A 4 -11.42 -12.70 -1.78
CA PRO A 4 -11.86 -13.70 -0.82
C PRO A 4 -10.96 -13.77 0.43
N HIS A 5 -11.55 -14.11 1.58
CA HIS A 5 -10.84 -14.13 2.86
C HIS A 5 -9.65 -15.10 2.85
N GLU A 6 -9.85 -16.31 2.32
CA GLU A 6 -8.79 -17.33 2.21
C GLU A 6 -7.60 -16.85 1.38
N ILE A 7 -7.86 -16.18 0.25
CA ILE A 7 -6.81 -15.62 -0.60
C ILE A 7 -6.06 -14.50 0.14
N SER A 8 -6.80 -13.64 0.85
CA SER A 8 -6.20 -12.56 1.63
C SER A 8 -5.26 -13.09 2.72
N LYS A 9 -5.68 -14.15 3.42
CA LYS A 9 -4.85 -14.83 4.43
C LYS A 9 -3.56 -15.37 3.82
N GLN A 10 -3.65 -16.10 2.71
CA GLN A 10 -2.48 -16.65 2.01
C GLN A 10 -1.48 -15.57 1.57
N VAL A 11 -1.98 -14.42 1.06
CA VAL A 11 -1.13 -13.30 0.65
C VAL A 11 -0.42 -12.66 1.85
N HIS A 12 -1.11 -12.50 2.98
CA HIS A 12 -0.52 -12.00 4.22
C HIS A 12 0.56 -12.94 4.76
N GLU A 13 0.29 -14.23 4.82
CA GLU A 13 1.26 -15.24 5.25
C GLU A 13 2.49 -15.25 4.33
N ARG A 14 2.30 -15.25 3.01
CA ARG A 14 3.39 -15.20 2.02
C ARG A 14 4.27 -13.96 2.18
N ASN A 15 3.68 -12.80 2.46
CA ASN A 15 4.42 -11.56 2.69
C ASN A 15 4.80 -11.35 4.17
N LYS A 16 4.66 -12.38 5.01
CA LYS A 16 5.03 -12.38 6.43
C LYS A 16 4.38 -11.26 7.23
N PHE A 17 3.17 -10.83 6.84
CA PHE A 17 2.44 -9.70 7.43
C PHE A 17 3.21 -8.37 7.34
N ILE A 18 4.10 -8.21 6.36
CA ILE A 18 4.87 -7.00 6.13
C ILE A 18 4.33 -6.29 4.90
N CYS A 19 4.09 -4.98 5.01
CA CYS A 19 3.76 -4.15 3.85
C CYS A 19 4.92 -4.16 2.85
N VAL A 20 4.66 -4.64 1.63
CA VAL A 20 5.70 -4.79 0.60
C VAL A 20 6.27 -3.44 0.11
N TYR A 21 5.57 -2.33 0.39
CA TYR A 21 5.95 -1.00 -0.07
C TYR A 21 6.83 -0.25 0.93
N CYS A 22 6.44 -0.22 2.21
CA CYS A 22 7.12 0.58 3.24
C CYS A 22 7.73 -0.24 4.38
N ASN A 23 7.64 -1.57 4.33
CA ASN A 23 8.12 -2.48 5.38
C ASN A 23 7.45 -2.30 6.75
N LEU A 24 6.26 -1.67 6.83
CA LEU A 24 5.46 -1.70 8.04
C LEU A 24 5.18 -3.16 8.44
N ASP A 25 5.65 -3.56 9.61
CA ASP A 25 5.47 -4.90 10.14
C ASP A 25 4.18 -4.97 10.97
N GLY A 26 3.20 -5.71 10.46
CA GLY A 26 1.91 -5.96 11.09
C GLY A 26 2.01 -6.71 12.41
N ARG A 27 3.10 -7.46 12.64
CA ARG A 27 3.26 -8.33 13.82
C ARG A 27 3.68 -7.55 15.07
N LEU A 28 4.15 -6.31 14.89
CA LEU A 28 4.66 -5.49 16.00
C LEU A 28 3.56 -4.84 16.85
N SER A 29 2.35 -4.68 16.32
CA SER A 29 1.21 -4.14 17.09
C SER A 29 -0.13 -4.50 16.46
N TYR A 30 -1.18 -4.55 17.28
CA TYR A 30 -2.55 -4.74 16.79
C TYR A 30 -2.95 -3.67 15.76
N GLN A 31 -2.52 -2.41 15.95
CA GLN A 31 -2.82 -1.34 15.01
C GLN A 31 -2.11 -1.51 13.66
N ASN A 32 -0.87 -1.99 13.65
CA ASN A 32 -0.18 -2.29 12.42
C ASN A 32 -0.87 -3.45 11.69
N TYR A 33 -1.18 -4.54 12.40
CA TYR A 33 -1.94 -5.68 11.85
C TYR A 33 -3.27 -5.21 11.24
N LYS A 34 -4.04 -4.40 11.98
CA LYS A 34 -5.34 -3.91 11.55
C LYS A 34 -5.26 -2.96 10.35
N SER A 35 -4.11 -2.32 10.13
CA SER A 35 -3.86 -1.49 8.96
C SER A 35 -3.53 -2.28 7.69
N LEU A 36 -3.24 -3.58 7.78
CA LEU A 36 -2.91 -4.39 6.60
C LEU A 36 -4.15 -4.61 5.73
N THR A 37 -3.93 -4.50 4.42
CA THR A 37 -4.91 -4.70 3.37
C THR A 37 -4.28 -5.50 2.23
N ILE A 38 -5.12 -5.95 1.29
CA ILE A 38 -4.66 -6.54 0.03
C ILE A 38 -4.70 -5.48 -1.06
N ASP A 39 -3.57 -5.29 -1.73
CA ASP A 39 -3.46 -4.45 -2.92
C ASP A 39 -3.17 -5.30 -4.16
N HIS A 40 -3.62 -4.81 -5.32
CA HIS A 40 -3.31 -5.39 -6.62
C HIS A 40 -2.13 -4.62 -7.23
N ILE A 41 -1.01 -5.28 -7.51
CA ILE A 41 0.16 -4.66 -8.17
C ILE A 41 -0.31 -3.98 -9.46
N ARG A 42 -0.98 -4.74 -10.33
CA ARG A 42 -1.73 -4.26 -11.49
C ARG A 42 -3.19 -4.00 -11.09
N PRO A 43 -3.64 -2.73 -11.07
CA PRO A 43 -4.99 -2.36 -10.67
C PRO A 43 -6.07 -3.07 -11.47
N LYS A 44 -7.19 -3.39 -10.80
CA LYS A 44 -8.35 -4.08 -11.38
C LYS A 44 -8.88 -3.47 -12.68
N ILE A 45 -8.80 -2.14 -12.80
CA ILE A 45 -9.27 -1.42 -14.00
C ILE A 45 -8.54 -1.85 -15.28
N PHE A 46 -7.38 -2.51 -15.18
CA PHE A 46 -6.63 -3.02 -16.32
C PHE A 46 -6.83 -4.52 -16.60
N GLY A 47 -7.73 -5.19 -15.87
CA GLY A 47 -8.01 -6.63 -15.96
C GLY A 47 -7.95 -7.28 -14.59
N ASP A 48 -9.00 -8.04 -14.23
CA ASP A 48 -9.17 -8.64 -12.91
C ASP A 48 -8.79 -10.12 -12.93
N ASN A 49 -7.58 -10.42 -12.46
CA ASN A 49 -7.26 -11.78 -12.07
C ASN A 49 -6.83 -11.68 -10.60
N HIS A 50 -7.64 -12.21 -9.68
CA HIS A 50 -7.28 -12.49 -8.28
C HIS A 50 -6.15 -13.54 -8.15
N SER A 51 -5.29 -13.62 -9.16
CA SER A 51 -4.05 -14.37 -9.17
C SER A 51 -3.21 -13.90 -7.98
N LEU A 52 -2.75 -14.89 -7.21
CA LEU A 52 -1.89 -14.65 -6.05
C LEU A 52 -0.66 -13.82 -6.42
N GLN A 53 -0.14 -13.94 -7.65
CA GLN A 53 1.00 -13.19 -8.14
C GLN A 53 0.72 -11.67 -8.24
N ASN A 54 -0.52 -11.29 -8.55
CA ASN A 54 -0.91 -9.88 -8.65
C ASN A 54 -1.31 -9.25 -7.30
N LEU A 55 -1.53 -10.06 -6.26
CA LEU A 55 -1.96 -9.59 -4.94
C LEU A 55 -0.76 -9.46 -4.01
N VAL A 56 -0.72 -8.40 -3.19
CA VAL A 56 0.33 -8.19 -2.18
C VAL A 56 -0.24 -7.65 -0.87
N THR A 57 0.50 -7.86 0.21
CA THR A 57 0.22 -7.21 1.49
C THR A 57 0.67 -5.75 1.46
N ALA A 58 -0.27 -4.83 1.69
CA ALA A 58 0.01 -3.41 1.78
C ALA A 58 -0.69 -2.80 3.00
N CYS A 59 -0.02 -1.89 3.72
CA CYS A 59 -0.73 -1.10 4.71
C CYS A 59 -1.70 -0.14 4.03
N PHE A 60 -2.78 0.22 4.73
CA PHE A 60 -3.84 1.08 4.23
C PHE A 60 -3.31 2.38 3.62
N ALA A 61 -2.36 3.04 4.29
CA ALA A 61 -1.76 4.27 3.80
C ALA A 61 -1.04 4.08 2.45
N CYS A 62 -0.20 3.05 2.30
CA CYS A 62 0.50 2.80 1.04
C CYS A 62 -0.44 2.39 -0.09
N ASN A 63 -1.45 1.57 0.22
CA ASN A 63 -2.47 1.16 -0.74
C ASN A 63 -3.24 2.39 -1.28
N GLN A 64 -3.67 3.28 -0.38
CA GLN A 64 -4.34 4.55 -0.75
C GLN A 64 -3.43 5.46 -1.57
N LEU A 65 -2.17 5.66 -1.15
CA LEU A 65 -1.20 6.50 -1.86
C LEU A 65 -0.91 5.99 -3.28
N LYS A 66 -0.87 4.66 -3.47
CA LYS A 66 -0.70 4.05 -4.79
C LYS A 66 -1.94 4.24 -5.66
N GLY A 67 -3.13 4.01 -5.10
CA GLY A 67 -4.39 4.08 -5.84
C GLY A 67 -4.36 3.22 -7.10
N HIS A 68 -4.66 3.82 -8.25
CA HIS A 68 -4.68 3.16 -9.56
C HIS A 68 -3.36 3.29 -10.35
N TYR A 69 -2.27 3.72 -9.70
CA TYR A 69 -0.99 3.84 -10.36
C TYR A 69 -0.41 2.46 -10.74
N PHE A 70 0.05 2.35 -11.99
CA PHE A 70 0.76 1.18 -12.51
C PHE A 70 1.64 1.59 -13.70
N PRO A 71 2.95 1.29 -13.68
CA PRO A 71 3.86 1.65 -14.77
C PRO A 71 3.70 0.70 -15.96
N LYS A 72 2.74 0.99 -16.86
CA LYS A 72 2.42 0.16 -18.02
C LYS A 72 3.58 -0.11 -19.00
N HIS A 73 4.62 0.71 -18.95
CA HIS A 73 5.78 0.62 -19.84
C HIS A 73 6.87 -0.34 -19.32
N LEU A 74 6.75 -0.81 -18.07
CA LEU A 74 7.70 -1.75 -17.47
C LEU A 74 7.13 -3.17 -17.55
N ALA A 75 8.00 -4.13 -17.90
CA ALA A 75 7.66 -5.55 -17.96
C ALA A 75 8.30 -6.36 -16.82
N ASP A 76 9.47 -5.95 -16.32
CA ASP A 76 10.13 -6.63 -15.21
C ASP A 76 9.43 -6.34 -13.87
N GLU A 77 9.11 -7.39 -13.12
CA GLU A 77 8.35 -7.29 -11.87
C GLU A 77 9.10 -6.48 -10.79
N LYS A 78 10.43 -6.57 -10.73
CA LYS A 78 11.22 -5.83 -9.74
C LYS A 78 11.26 -4.35 -10.10
N GLU A 79 11.41 -4.02 -11.38
CA GLU A 79 11.33 -2.64 -11.87
C GLU A 79 9.95 -2.03 -11.60
N VAL A 80 8.87 -2.76 -11.92
CA VAL A 80 7.49 -2.36 -11.60
C VAL A 80 7.34 -2.07 -10.11
N MET A 81 7.78 -2.97 -9.24
CA MET A 81 7.67 -2.80 -7.79
C MET A 81 8.50 -1.63 -7.28
N ASN A 82 9.71 -1.42 -7.81
CA ASN A 82 10.56 -0.29 -7.44
C ASN A 82 9.95 1.04 -7.88
N ASP A 83 9.38 1.10 -9.07
CA ASP A 83 8.71 2.29 -9.57
C ASP A 83 7.45 2.64 -8.75
N ILE A 84 6.63 1.64 -8.42
CA ILE A 84 5.49 1.81 -7.49
C ILE A 84 5.96 2.35 -6.13
N LYS A 85 7.04 1.82 -5.56
CA LYS A 85 7.60 2.32 -4.28
C LYS A 85 8.04 3.78 -4.39
N LYS A 86 8.71 4.16 -5.49
CA LYS A 86 9.10 5.55 -5.76
C LYS A 86 7.87 6.46 -5.86
N TYR A 87 6.83 6.02 -6.57
CA TYR A 87 5.57 6.75 -6.68
C TYR A 87 4.92 6.98 -5.31
N ILE A 88 4.77 5.92 -4.50
CA ILE A 88 4.22 6.01 -3.14
C ILE A 88 5.05 6.97 -2.27
N SER A 89 6.38 6.91 -2.36
CA SER A 89 7.27 7.81 -1.62
C SER A 89 7.05 9.27 -2.00
N LYS A 90 6.91 9.56 -3.30
CA LYS A 90 6.59 10.90 -3.79
C LYS A 90 5.24 11.40 -3.29
N GLN A 91 4.21 10.55 -3.27
CA GLN A 91 2.91 10.94 -2.71
C GLN A 91 2.97 11.15 -1.20
N ARG A 92 3.73 10.34 -0.48
CA ARG A 92 3.93 10.50 0.97
C ARG A 92 4.57 11.85 1.31
N MET A 93 5.51 12.33 0.49
CA MET A 93 6.10 13.66 0.67
C MET A 93 5.07 14.78 0.49
N ARG A 94 4.23 14.69 -0.55
CA ARG A 94 3.14 15.65 -0.79
C ARG A 94 2.11 15.67 0.34
N ASP A 95 1.71 14.49 0.82
CA ASP A 95 0.79 14.36 1.95
C ASP A 95 1.41 14.93 3.23
N PHE A 96 2.71 14.76 3.43
CA PHE A 96 3.43 15.36 4.56
C PHE A 96 3.46 16.88 4.46
N GLU A 97 3.77 17.47 3.30
CA GLU A 97 3.71 18.91 3.07
C GLU A 97 2.31 19.46 3.40
N ARG A 98 1.27 18.82 2.85
CA ARG A 98 -0.12 19.17 3.15
C ARG A 98 -0.45 19.07 4.64
N TYR A 99 0.04 18.04 5.33
CA TYR A 99 -0.13 17.88 6.77
C TYR A 99 0.50 19.03 7.56
N ILE A 100 1.71 19.46 7.18
CA ILE A 100 2.41 20.59 7.82
C ILE A 100 1.59 21.87 7.67
N GLU A 101 1.00 22.11 6.50
CA GLU A 101 0.23 23.32 6.22
C GLU A 101 -1.15 23.31 6.88
N THR A 102 -1.83 22.15 6.91
CA THR A 102 -3.26 22.09 7.24
C THR A 102 -3.56 21.58 8.65
N VAL A 103 -2.80 20.62 9.18
CA VAL A 103 -3.12 19.96 10.46
C VAL A 103 -2.18 20.42 11.56
N LYS A 104 -0.89 20.53 11.26
CA LYS A 104 0.14 20.87 12.25
C LYS A 104 -0.11 22.20 13.00
N PRO A 105 -0.67 23.27 12.38
CA PRO A 105 -0.97 24.51 13.12
C PRO A 105 -1.94 24.29 14.29
N PHE A 106 -3.01 23.51 14.07
CA PHE A 106 -4.03 23.20 15.09
C PHE A 106 -3.51 22.35 16.26
N LEU A 107 -2.36 21.68 16.13
CA LEU A 107 -1.74 20.98 17.27
C LEU A 107 -1.28 21.95 18.36
N LYS A 108 -0.96 23.20 18.00
CA LYS A 108 -0.54 24.23 18.96
C LYS A 108 -1.72 24.82 19.74
N GLU A 109 -2.93 24.68 19.22
CA GLU A 109 -4.18 25.22 19.78
C GLU A 109 -4.83 24.29 20.82
N ARG A 110 -4.34 23.07 20.98
CA ARG A 110 -4.82 22.10 21.99
C ARG A 110 -4.34 22.40 23.43
N LYS A 111 -3.88 23.62 23.70
CA LYS A 111 -3.49 24.07 25.04
C LYS A 111 -4.65 24.72 25.75
#